data_AF-A0A2Z4HIJ7-F1
#
_entry.id   AF-A0A2Z4HIJ7-F1
#
_cell.length_a   1.000
_cell.length_b   1.000
_cell.length_c   1.000
_cell.angle_alpha   90.00
_cell.angle_beta   90.00
_cell.angle_gamma   90.00
#
_symmetry.space_group_name_H-M   'P 1'
#
loop_
_entity.id
_entity.type
_entity.pdbx_description
1 polymer ?
#
loop_
_entity_poly.entity_id
_entity_poly.type
_entity_poly.pdbx_seq_one_letter_code
_entity_poly.pdbx_strand_id
1 'polypeptide(L)'
;LHECTQLVELPAKTMDLVSLCHLDIRNTKLKSMPPLMGNLVKLQTLTDFFVGKDRGCGIAELGKLRHLQGELILRNLQNVTDVQDAIEANLKDKNLLERLEYEWEDNDDNSDAYETDMSLLQHLKSPANAKYVAINGYRSTKFPGDSTFSNVVELDLFQWKCCISLPPLGELASLRKLVLND
;
A
#
# COMPACT_ATOMS: atom_id res chain seq x y z
N LEU A 1 0.88 18.74 4.34
CA LEU A 1 2.34 18.76 4.12
C LEU A 1 2.61 18.27 2.70
N HIS A 2 2.01 18.96 1.72
CA HIS A 2 2.07 18.59 0.30
C HIS A 2 3.36 19.14 -0.31
N GLU A 3 4.04 18.35 -1.16
CA GLU A 3 5.26 18.75 -1.90
C GLU A 3 6.41 19.23 -1.01
N CYS A 4 6.42 18.78 0.25
CA CYS A 4 7.50 19.05 1.20
C CYS A 4 8.65 18.06 0.96
N THR A 5 9.37 18.21 -0.15
CA THR A 5 10.39 17.26 -0.65
C THR A 5 11.63 17.12 0.23
N GLN A 6 11.77 17.93 1.28
CA GLN A 6 12.85 17.83 2.28
C GLN A 6 12.37 17.24 3.61
N LEU A 7 11.07 16.98 3.76
CA LEU A 7 10.51 16.41 4.98
C LEU A 7 10.78 14.90 5.01
N VAL A 8 11.58 14.46 5.99
CA VAL A 8 12.03 13.06 6.13
C VAL A 8 11.43 12.32 7.33
N GLU A 9 10.84 13.04 8.27
CA GLU A 9 10.17 12.49 9.45
C GLU A 9 8.99 13.36 9.87
N LEU A 10 7.98 12.74 10.49
CA LEU A 10 6.92 13.45 11.20
C LEU A 10 7.26 13.49 12.69
N PRO A 11 6.99 14.61 13.41
CA PRO A 11 7.18 14.65 14.85
C PRO A 11 6.33 13.58 15.55
N ALA A 12 6.88 12.89 16.56
CA ALA A 12 6.14 11.85 17.29
C ALA A 12 4.79 12.34 17.87
N LYS A 13 4.74 13.59 18.33
CA LYS A 13 3.52 14.24 18.86
C LYS A 13 2.42 14.46 17.82
N THR A 14 2.68 14.22 16.53
CA THR A 14 1.63 14.28 15.50
C THR A 14 0.53 13.26 15.80
N MET A 15 0.85 12.16 16.48
CA MET A 15 -0.12 11.12 16.82
C MET A 15 -1.04 11.49 18.00
N ASP A 16 -0.77 12.62 18.66
CA ASP A 16 -1.64 13.19 19.71
C ASP A 16 -2.82 13.98 19.10
N LEU A 17 -2.80 14.24 17.79
CA LEU A 17 -3.82 14.97 17.05
C LEU A 17 -5.05 14.09 16.78
N VAL A 18 -5.68 13.53 17.82
CA VAL A 18 -6.80 12.57 17.73
C VAL A 18 -8.05 13.08 16.99
N SER A 19 -8.14 14.38 16.71
CA SER A 19 -9.20 14.98 15.89
C SER A 19 -8.78 15.28 14.44
N LEU A 20 -7.59 14.85 14.03
CA LEU A 20 -7.10 15.02 12.67
C LEU A 20 -7.91 14.14 11.71
N CYS A 21 -8.54 14.78 10.72
CA CYS A 21 -9.30 14.09 9.69
C CYS A 21 -8.52 13.94 8.38
N HIS A 22 -7.54 14.80 8.11
CA HIS A 22 -6.81 14.82 6.85
C HIS A 22 -5.32 15.00 7.08
N LEU A 23 -4.52 14.07 6.57
CA LEU A 23 -3.08 14.12 6.51
C LEU A 23 -2.63 13.91 5.06
N ASP A 24 -2.41 15.01 4.35
CA ASP A 24 -1.82 15.00 3.01
C ASP A 24 -0.30 15.16 3.12
N ILE A 25 0.41 14.10 2.75
CA ILE A 25 1.87 13.98 2.78
C ILE A 25 2.42 13.53 1.41
N ARG A 26 1.67 13.78 0.33
CA ARG A 26 2.15 13.47 -1.03
C ARG A 26 3.41 14.26 -1.34
N ASN A 27 4.28 13.61 -2.10
CA ASN A 27 5.56 14.19 -2.55
C ASN A 27 6.45 14.65 -1.38
N THR A 28 6.40 13.93 -0.26
CA THR A 28 7.37 14.03 0.84
C THR A 28 8.46 12.97 0.71
N LYS A 29 9.52 13.05 1.51
CA LYS A 29 10.59 12.04 1.57
C LYS A 29 10.61 11.33 2.92
N LEU A 30 9.43 11.14 3.52
CA LEU A 30 9.31 10.45 4.79
C LEU A 30 9.93 9.05 4.67
N LYS A 31 10.67 8.62 5.68
CA LYS A 31 11.27 7.29 5.69
C LYS A 31 10.34 6.23 6.30
N SER A 32 9.49 6.65 7.23
CA SER A 32 8.52 5.81 7.91
C SER A 32 7.43 6.67 8.56
N MET A 33 6.29 6.03 8.86
CA MET A 33 5.29 6.61 9.75
C MET A 33 5.82 6.61 11.20
N PRO A 34 5.49 7.64 12.01
CA PRO A 34 5.76 7.60 13.43
C PRO A 34 4.94 6.48 14.11
N PRO A 35 5.38 5.97 15.27
CA PRO A 35 4.67 4.91 15.95
C PRO A 35 3.28 5.37 16.41
N LEU A 36 2.33 4.44 16.48
CA LEU A 36 0.95 4.68 16.96
C LEU A 36 0.08 5.49 15.99
N MET A 37 0.34 5.37 14.69
CA MET A 37 -0.50 5.99 13.64
C MET A 37 -1.98 5.61 13.78
N GLY A 38 -2.28 4.41 14.29
CA GLY A 38 -3.64 3.96 14.53
C GLY A 38 -4.39 4.69 15.66
N ASN A 39 -3.75 5.62 16.40
CA ASN A 39 -4.43 6.52 17.33
C ASN A 39 -5.29 7.57 16.62
N LEU A 40 -5.00 7.88 15.36
CA LEU A 40 -5.73 8.86 14.56
C LEU A 40 -7.03 8.27 14.00
N VAL A 41 -7.88 7.72 14.87
CA VAL A 41 -9.07 6.94 14.49
C VAL A 41 -10.11 7.73 13.67
N LYS A 42 -10.07 9.07 13.71
CA LYS A 42 -10.92 9.97 12.91
C LYS A 42 -10.36 10.31 11.54
N LEU A 43 -9.17 9.80 11.20
CA LEU A 43 -8.51 10.09 9.94
C LEU A 43 -9.31 9.52 8.77
N GLN A 44 -9.64 10.40 7.83
CA GLN A 44 -10.39 10.12 6.62
C GLN A 44 -9.48 10.16 5.40
N THR A 45 -8.57 11.13 5.33
CA THR A 45 -7.61 11.21 4.22
C THR A 45 -6.21 10.97 4.74
N LEU A 46 -5.56 9.96 4.18
CA LEU A 46 -4.13 9.70 4.31
C LEU A 46 -3.61 9.34 2.92
N THR A 47 -2.77 10.19 2.35
CA THR A 47 -2.34 10.01 0.97
C THR A 47 -1.25 8.97 0.81
N ASP A 48 -0.34 8.88 1.78
CA ASP A 48 0.81 7.99 1.75
C ASP A 48 0.98 7.34 3.12
N PHE A 49 1.32 6.06 3.17
CA PHE A 49 1.73 5.37 4.40
C PHE A 49 3.10 4.73 4.16
N PHE A 50 4.13 5.28 4.82
CA PHE A 50 5.50 4.80 4.72
C PHE A 50 5.73 3.71 5.78
N VAL A 51 5.80 2.44 5.37
CA VAL A 51 5.97 1.33 6.31
C VAL A 51 7.35 1.40 6.98
N GLY A 52 7.38 1.52 8.31
CA GLY A 52 8.61 1.48 9.10
C GLY A 52 8.96 0.07 9.58
N LYS A 53 10.24 -0.16 9.89
CA LYS A 53 10.74 -1.41 10.50
C LYS A 53 10.59 -1.45 12.03
N ASP A 54 10.45 -0.28 12.65
CA ASP A 54 10.34 -0.15 14.10
C ASP A 54 8.94 -0.52 14.60
N ARG A 55 8.87 -0.97 15.86
CA ARG A 55 7.62 -1.39 16.49
C ARG A 55 6.59 -0.27 16.50
N GLY A 56 5.39 -0.56 16.01
CA GLY A 56 4.28 0.39 15.96
C GLY A 56 4.34 1.36 14.77
N CYS A 57 5.35 1.25 13.91
CA CYS A 57 5.46 1.99 12.65
C CYS A 57 5.04 1.14 11.42
N GLY A 58 4.64 -0.10 11.66
CA GLY A 58 4.27 -1.08 10.64
C GLY A 58 2.85 -0.92 10.10
N ILE A 59 2.57 -1.64 9.03
CA ILE A 59 1.32 -1.54 8.27
C ILE A 59 0.06 -1.95 9.08
N ALA A 60 0.22 -2.78 10.11
CA ALA A 60 -0.86 -3.20 11.01
C ALA A 60 -1.61 -2.02 11.66
N GLU A 61 -0.95 -0.87 11.84
CA GLU A 61 -1.58 0.34 12.40
C GLU A 61 -2.74 0.86 11.53
N LEU A 62 -2.74 0.57 10.22
CA LEU A 62 -3.87 0.88 9.33
C LEU A 62 -5.17 0.16 9.73
N GLY A 63 -5.09 -0.94 10.48
CA GLY A 63 -6.25 -1.68 10.95
C GLY A 63 -7.21 -0.85 11.80
N LYS A 64 -6.67 0.14 12.52
CA LYS A 64 -7.44 1.05 13.38
C LYS A 64 -8.06 2.23 12.61
N LEU A 65 -7.55 2.53 11.41
CA LEU A 65 -7.96 3.68 10.58
C LEU A 65 -9.10 3.31 9.63
N ARG A 66 -10.31 3.13 10.18
CA ARG A 66 -11.46 2.57 9.45
C ARG A 66 -12.13 3.52 8.46
N HIS A 67 -11.93 4.82 8.62
CA HIS A 67 -12.62 5.86 7.84
C HIS A 67 -11.81 6.37 6.64
N LEU A 68 -10.68 5.73 6.34
CA LEU A 68 -9.84 6.10 5.20
C LEU A 68 -10.64 6.01 3.90
N GLN A 69 -10.54 7.07 3.09
CA GLN A 69 -11.27 7.25 1.86
C GLN A 69 -10.42 7.88 0.75
N GLY A 70 -10.85 7.68 -0.49
CA GLY A 70 -10.19 8.21 -1.68
C GLY A 70 -8.96 7.38 -2.06
N GLU A 71 -7.79 7.99 -1.95
CA GLU A 71 -6.52 7.43 -2.43
C GLU A 71 -5.55 7.17 -1.28
N LEU A 72 -4.87 6.03 -1.33
CA LEU A 72 -3.81 5.65 -0.40
C LEU A 72 -2.65 4.97 -1.15
N ILE A 73 -1.44 5.48 -0.95
CA ILE A 73 -0.21 4.89 -1.46
C ILE A 73 0.52 4.21 -0.30
N LEU A 74 0.77 2.92 -0.40
CA LEU A 74 1.55 2.16 0.57
C LEU A 74 2.99 2.06 0.08
N ARG A 75 3.90 2.72 0.80
CA ARG A 75 5.31 2.79 0.45
C ARG A 75 6.14 1.92 1.37
N ASN A 76 7.30 1.52 0.87
CA ASN A 76 8.30 0.74 1.60
C ASN A 76 7.80 -0.66 1.99
N LEU A 77 6.99 -1.29 1.15
CA LEU A 77 6.38 -2.59 1.45
C LEU A 77 7.40 -3.71 1.65
N GLN A 78 8.65 -3.55 1.19
CA GLN A 78 9.76 -4.44 1.54
C GLN A 78 10.04 -4.55 3.04
N ASN A 79 9.50 -3.63 3.85
CA ASN A 79 9.65 -3.63 5.30
C ASN A 79 8.61 -4.52 6.01
N VAL A 80 7.59 -5.03 5.31
CA VAL A 80 6.61 -5.96 5.90
C VAL A 80 7.18 -7.37 5.89
N THR A 81 7.63 -7.84 7.05
CA THR A 81 8.23 -9.19 7.20
C THR A 81 7.25 -10.24 7.73
N ASP A 82 6.13 -9.82 8.31
CA ASP A 82 5.08 -10.70 8.81
C ASP A 82 3.78 -10.48 8.03
N VAL A 83 3.27 -11.54 7.42
CA VAL A 83 2.00 -11.54 6.69
C VAL A 83 0.81 -11.22 7.62
N GLN A 84 0.94 -11.52 8.91
CA GLN A 84 -0.08 -11.18 9.91
C GLN A 84 -0.31 -9.67 9.98
N ASP A 85 0.73 -8.84 9.83
CA ASP A 85 0.58 -7.38 9.82
C ASP A 85 -0.28 -6.90 8.64
N ALA A 86 -0.18 -7.57 7.49
CA ALA A 86 -1.00 -7.28 6.31
C ALA A 86 -2.47 -7.64 6.52
N ILE A 87 -2.74 -8.75 7.21
CA ILE A 87 -4.09 -9.16 7.60
C ILE A 87 -4.67 -8.12 8.57
N GLU A 88 -3.88 -7.68 9.55
CA GLU A 88 -4.28 -6.69 10.55
C GLU A 88 -4.50 -5.30 9.96
N ALA A 89 -3.75 -4.93 8.91
CA ALA A 89 -3.96 -3.71 8.16
C ALA A 89 -5.38 -3.62 7.56
N ASN A 90 -6.01 -4.77 7.29
CA ASN A 90 -7.41 -4.93 6.90
C ASN A 90 -7.87 -3.92 5.82
N LEU A 91 -7.16 -3.87 4.68
CA LEU A 91 -7.50 -2.96 3.58
C LEU A 91 -8.82 -3.35 2.91
N LYS A 92 -9.10 -4.66 2.79
CA LYS A 92 -10.34 -5.18 2.19
C LYS A 92 -11.63 -4.56 2.72
N ASP A 93 -11.65 -4.17 4.00
CA ASP A 93 -12.83 -3.61 4.67
C ASP A 93 -12.90 -2.07 4.58
N LYS A 94 -11.88 -1.40 4.02
CA LYS A 94 -11.83 0.06 3.82
C LYS A 94 -12.55 0.46 2.54
N ASN A 95 -13.86 0.24 2.53
CA ASN A 95 -14.72 0.39 1.34
C ASN A 95 -14.85 1.82 0.81
N LEU A 96 -14.29 2.84 1.47
CA LEU A 96 -14.27 4.21 0.95
C LEU A 96 -13.00 4.51 0.15
N LEU A 97 -12.03 3.59 0.12
CA LEU A 97 -10.87 3.68 -0.76
C LEU A 97 -11.24 3.27 -2.18
N GLU A 98 -10.89 4.13 -3.13
CA GLU A 98 -11.17 3.98 -4.56
C GLU A 98 -9.89 3.77 -5.37
N ARG A 99 -8.76 4.26 -4.84
CA ARG A 99 -7.43 4.17 -5.47
C ARG A 99 -6.42 3.64 -4.45
N LEU A 100 -5.65 2.64 -4.85
CA LEU A 100 -4.57 2.08 -4.05
C LEU A 100 -3.31 1.90 -4.88
N GLU A 101 -2.18 2.23 -4.29
CA GLU A 101 -0.89 1.96 -4.88
C GLU A 101 -0.01 1.21 -3.87
N TYR A 102 0.69 0.21 -4.37
CA TYR A 102 1.62 -0.61 -3.59
C TYR A 102 3.03 -0.40 -4.15
N GLU A 103 3.92 0.13 -3.33
CA GLU A 103 5.27 0.51 -3.74
C GLU A 103 6.33 -0.17 -2.86
N TRP A 104 7.26 -0.84 -3.53
CA TRP A 104 8.51 -1.32 -2.96
C TRP A 104 9.65 -0.41 -3.41
N GLU A 105 10.58 -0.13 -2.51
CA GLU A 105 11.83 0.52 -2.93
C GLU A 105 12.74 -0.49 -3.63
N ASP A 106 13.39 -0.02 -4.70
CA ASP A 106 14.40 -0.75 -5.45
C ASP A 106 15.68 -0.90 -4.61
N ASN A 107 15.67 -1.86 -3.69
CA ASN A 107 16.81 -2.19 -2.83
C ASN A 107 17.23 -3.63 -3.14
N ASP A 108 18.39 -3.77 -3.80
CA ASP A 108 19.24 -4.95 -4.10
C ASP A 108 18.60 -6.35 -4.13
N ASP A 109 18.99 -7.14 -5.15
CA ASP A 109 18.63 -8.53 -5.48
C ASP A 109 18.66 -9.54 -4.29
N ASN A 110 17.75 -9.40 -3.33
CA ASN A 110 17.54 -10.38 -2.29
C ASN A 110 16.47 -11.37 -2.76
N SER A 111 16.91 -12.56 -3.17
CA SER A 111 16.04 -13.59 -3.75
C SER A 111 14.92 -14.08 -2.84
N ASP A 112 15.10 -13.98 -1.52
CA ASP A 112 14.09 -14.42 -0.53
C ASP A 112 12.87 -13.48 -0.50
N ALA A 113 13.00 -12.26 -1.02
CA ALA A 113 11.91 -11.30 -1.11
C ALA A 113 10.82 -11.72 -2.10
N TYR A 114 11.15 -12.57 -3.08
CA TYR A 114 10.26 -12.90 -4.20
C TYR A 114 8.99 -13.66 -3.79
N GLU A 115 9.09 -14.64 -2.89
CA GLU A 115 7.90 -15.38 -2.41
C GLU A 115 7.12 -14.57 -1.35
N THR A 116 7.82 -13.70 -0.60
CA THR A 116 7.21 -12.89 0.47
C THR A 116 6.29 -11.81 -0.08
N ASP A 117 6.67 -11.11 -1.15
CA ASP A 117 5.87 -10.02 -1.72
C ASP A 117 4.54 -10.50 -2.32
N MET A 118 4.54 -11.69 -2.93
CA MET A 118 3.31 -12.29 -3.49
C MET A 118 2.31 -12.63 -2.39
N SER A 119 2.78 -13.29 -1.34
CA SER A 119 1.96 -13.60 -0.17
C SER A 119 1.45 -12.32 0.48
N LEU A 120 2.29 -11.30 0.60
CA LEU A 120 1.92 -9.99 1.14
C LEU A 120 0.74 -9.37 0.39
N LEU A 121 0.81 -9.27 -0.95
CA LEU A 121 -0.30 -8.71 -1.75
C LEU A 121 -1.59 -9.53 -1.65
N GLN A 122 -1.48 -10.86 -1.61
CA GLN A 122 -2.64 -11.75 -1.45
C GLN A 122 -3.39 -11.55 -0.13
N HIS A 123 -2.68 -11.11 0.92
CA HIS A 123 -3.26 -10.87 2.24
C HIS A 123 -3.68 -9.42 2.45
N LEU A 124 -3.01 -8.45 1.82
CA LEU A 124 -3.45 -7.06 1.84
C LEU A 124 -4.84 -6.91 1.22
N LYS A 125 -5.04 -7.52 0.04
CA LYS A 125 -6.27 -7.49 -0.79
C LYS A 125 -6.79 -6.07 -1.09
N SER A 126 -7.19 -5.83 -2.34
CA SER A 126 -7.85 -4.56 -2.63
C SER A 126 -9.23 -4.48 -1.92
N PRO A 127 -9.61 -3.30 -1.39
CA PRO A 127 -10.97 -3.01 -0.96
C PRO A 127 -11.96 -3.22 -2.10
N ALA A 128 -13.19 -3.62 -1.77
CA ALA A 128 -14.22 -3.94 -2.76
C ALA A 128 -14.52 -2.79 -3.73
N ASN A 129 -14.35 -1.53 -3.30
CA ASN A 129 -14.62 -0.34 -4.11
C ASN A 129 -13.38 0.22 -4.81
N ALA A 130 -12.19 -0.36 -4.62
CA ALA A 130 -11.00 0.07 -5.33
C ALA A 130 -11.15 -0.19 -6.83
N LYS A 131 -11.19 0.89 -7.62
CA LYS A 131 -11.30 0.84 -9.09
C LYS A 131 -9.96 0.99 -9.78
N TYR A 132 -9.01 1.62 -9.12
CA TYR A 132 -7.65 1.79 -9.59
C TYR A 132 -6.69 1.10 -8.62
N VAL A 133 -5.81 0.27 -9.17
CA VAL A 133 -4.66 -0.27 -8.44
C VAL A 133 -3.40 -0.04 -9.23
N ALA A 134 -2.37 0.47 -8.56
CA ALA A 134 -1.01 0.50 -9.09
C ALA A 134 -0.08 -0.38 -8.25
N ILE A 135 0.85 -1.05 -8.91
CA ILE A 135 1.88 -1.87 -8.27
C ILE A 135 3.23 -1.43 -8.85
N ASN A 136 4.13 -0.99 -8.00
CA ASN A 136 5.43 -0.46 -8.38
C ASN A 136 6.57 -1.16 -7.64
N GLY A 137 7.57 -1.63 -8.39
CA GLY A 137 8.76 -2.29 -7.82
C GLY A 137 8.49 -3.66 -7.23
N TYR A 138 7.36 -4.29 -7.55
CA TYR A 138 7.00 -5.60 -7.03
C TYR A 138 7.97 -6.68 -7.53
N ARG A 139 8.62 -7.35 -6.58
CA ARG A 139 9.79 -8.17 -6.87
C ARG A 139 9.40 -9.58 -7.29
N SER A 140 8.24 -10.10 -6.91
CA SER A 140 7.88 -11.49 -7.23
C SER A 140 7.79 -11.73 -8.74
N THR A 141 8.20 -12.94 -9.15
CA THR A 141 8.02 -13.44 -10.51
C THR A 141 6.58 -13.86 -10.82
N LYS A 142 5.77 -14.08 -9.78
CA LYS A 142 4.39 -14.56 -9.89
C LYS A 142 3.41 -13.42 -9.65
N PHE A 143 2.32 -13.43 -10.41
CA PHE A 143 1.20 -12.53 -10.18
C PHE A 143 0.45 -12.90 -8.88
N PRO A 144 0.04 -11.93 -8.05
CA PRO A 144 -0.56 -12.18 -6.72
C PRO A 144 -2.03 -12.67 -6.75
N GLY A 145 -2.50 -13.22 -7.88
CA GLY A 145 -3.82 -13.83 -8.03
C GLY A 145 -4.99 -12.87 -8.37
N ASP A 146 -6.06 -13.47 -8.87
CA ASP A 146 -7.30 -12.85 -9.38
C ASP A 146 -8.18 -12.22 -8.28
N SER A 147 -8.35 -12.93 -7.16
CA SER A 147 -9.23 -12.50 -6.07
C SER A 147 -8.80 -11.19 -5.43
N THR A 148 -7.51 -10.86 -5.53
CA THR A 148 -6.91 -9.63 -5.03
C THR A 148 -7.43 -8.40 -5.77
N PHE A 149 -7.85 -8.52 -7.04
CA PHE A 149 -8.21 -7.39 -7.92
C PHE A 149 -9.57 -7.53 -8.62
N SER A 150 -10.47 -8.34 -8.08
CA SER A 150 -11.77 -8.68 -8.70
C SER A 150 -12.64 -7.48 -9.16
N ASN A 151 -12.55 -6.34 -8.47
CA ASN A 151 -13.33 -5.13 -8.77
C ASN A 151 -12.54 -4.01 -9.46
N VAL A 152 -11.26 -4.26 -9.75
CA VAL A 152 -10.33 -3.30 -10.34
C VAL A 152 -10.68 -3.08 -11.81
N VAL A 153 -10.74 -1.81 -12.21
CA VAL A 153 -11.05 -1.38 -13.59
C VAL A 153 -9.77 -0.97 -14.33
N GLU A 154 -8.84 -0.37 -13.60
CA GLU A 154 -7.54 0.06 -14.11
C GLU A 154 -6.43 -0.52 -13.22
N LEU A 155 -5.55 -1.30 -13.85
CA LEU A 155 -4.40 -1.90 -13.20
C LEU A 155 -3.12 -1.41 -13.88
N ASP A 156 -2.29 -0.71 -13.12
CA ASP A 156 -1.03 -0.17 -13.60
C ASP A 156 0.13 -0.89 -12.90
N LEU A 157 1.09 -1.34 -13.70
CA LEU A 157 2.17 -2.19 -13.25
C LEU A 157 3.49 -1.56 -13.70
N PHE A 158 4.29 -1.14 -12.74
CA PHE A 158 5.52 -0.37 -12.96
C PHE A 158 6.73 -1.12 -12.40
N GLN A 159 7.85 -1.05 -13.13
CA GLN A 159 9.13 -1.61 -12.70
C GLN A 159 9.02 -3.09 -12.32
N TRP A 160 8.20 -3.85 -13.06
CA TRP A 160 7.92 -5.26 -12.76
C TRP A 160 9.02 -6.16 -13.34
N LYS A 161 10.25 -5.98 -12.84
CA LYS A 161 11.49 -6.55 -13.39
C LYS A 161 11.48 -8.09 -13.53
N CYS A 162 10.71 -8.78 -12.69
CA CYS A 162 10.76 -10.24 -12.57
C CYS A 162 9.56 -10.97 -13.21
N CYS A 163 8.58 -10.27 -13.79
CA CYS A 163 7.43 -10.94 -14.41
C CYS A 163 7.79 -11.48 -15.80
N ILE A 164 8.05 -12.78 -15.89
CA ILE A 164 8.34 -13.43 -17.18
C ILE A 164 7.04 -13.72 -17.95
N SER A 165 5.89 -13.71 -17.26
CA SER A 165 4.58 -13.96 -17.87
C SER A 165 3.44 -13.37 -17.03
N LEU A 166 2.51 -12.67 -17.67
CA LEU A 166 1.24 -12.27 -17.05
C LEU A 166 0.35 -13.50 -16.81
N PRO A 167 -0.47 -13.49 -15.74
CA PRO A 167 -1.45 -14.55 -15.50
C PRO A 167 -2.58 -14.47 -16.55
N PRO A 168 -3.52 -15.42 -16.55
CA PRO A 168 -4.77 -15.31 -17.30
C PRO A 168 -5.62 -14.14 -16.77
N LEU A 169 -5.36 -12.92 -17.25
CA LEU A 169 -6.09 -11.71 -16.84
C LEU A 169 -7.58 -11.74 -17.18
N GLY A 170 -8.04 -12.73 -17.97
CA GLY A 170 -9.45 -12.96 -18.29
C GLY A 170 -10.34 -13.24 -17.09
N GLU A 171 -9.78 -13.55 -15.92
CA GLU A 171 -10.52 -13.70 -14.66
C GLU A 171 -10.83 -12.36 -13.98
N LEU A 172 -10.14 -11.28 -14.37
CA LEU A 172 -10.40 -9.91 -13.89
C LEU A 172 -11.56 -9.29 -14.66
N ALA A 173 -12.78 -9.76 -14.40
CA ALA A 173 -13.98 -9.41 -15.17
C ALA A 173 -14.29 -7.91 -15.25
N SER A 174 -13.81 -7.10 -14.29
CA SER A 174 -14.02 -5.65 -14.24
C SER A 174 -12.95 -4.85 -15.00
N LEU A 175 -11.82 -5.47 -15.35
CA LEU A 175 -10.65 -4.80 -15.88
C LEU A 175 -10.93 -4.24 -17.28
N ARG A 176 -10.64 -2.95 -17.49
CA ARG A 176 -10.83 -2.22 -18.76
C ARG A 176 -9.54 -1.61 -19.26
N LYS A 177 -8.60 -1.30 -18.37
CA LYS A 177 -7.32 -0.71 -18.70
C LYS A 177 -6.22 -1.45 -17.93
N LEU A 178 -5.20 -1.84 -18.66
CA LEU A 178 -3.97 -2.43 -18.14
C LEU A 178 -2.82 -1.60 -18.67
N VAL A 179 -1.96 -1.11 -17.79
CA VAL A 179 -0.72 -0.41 -18.17
C VAL A 179 0.47 -1.22 -17.67
N LEU A 180 1.42 -1.47 -18.55
CA LEU A 180 2.68 -2.13 -18.26
C LEU A 180 3.80 -1.14 -18.59
N ASN A 181 4.56 -0.73 -17.58
CA ASN A 181 5.73 0.12 -17.76
C ASN A 181 6.93 -0.54 -17.07
N ASP A 182 8.02 -0.65 -17.80
CA ASP A 182 9.32 -1.11 -17.29
C ASP A 182 10.12 0.08 -16.73
#